data_AF-A0A2H5B8C2-F1
#
_entry.id   AF-A0A2H5B8C2-F1
#
_cell.length_a   1.000
_cell.length_b   1.000
_cell.length_c   1.000
_cell.angle_alpha   90.00
_cell.angle_beta   90.00
_cell.angle_gamma   90.00
#
_symmetry.space_group_name_H-M   'P 1'
#
loop_
_entity.id
_entity.type
_entity.pdbx_description
1 polymer ?
#
loop_
_entity_poly.entity_id
_entity_poly.type
_entity_poly.pdbx_seq_one_letter_code
_entity_poly.pdbx_strand_id
1 'polypeptide(L)'
;MPELSYPDVKAAAGRIAGRTRPVALAPVEAGWYGTGAAEVWLALEFMQHTGSFKARGAQNFLQAHREAGSLPEAGVTIASGGNAGLACAWAARSQGVRATVFLPANAPAVKVAKLRSYGAEVRLVGAEYAEALAACEEYAAASGALASHAYDHPLIAAGAGTLLEEIRAGLPGLDTVVLSVGGGGLFAGVATAAREHGVRVVTVEPEGSRALHAAVTAGQVVDVPVVSVAADALGARRASAAALAAARHESVRAVLVPDHEIVRARQALWDDRRLAVEHAAGTALAALGAGAYRPTAGERLAVVLCGSNTDPRDLTAPTAPAEAQPAH
;
A
#
# COMPACT_ATOMS: atom_id res chain seq x y z
N MET A 1 -18.23 -13.18 0.87
CA MET A 1 -18.17 -12.12 1.92
C MET A 1 -18.90 -10.89 1.39
N PRO A 2 -19.59 -10.11 2.22
CA PRO A 2 -20.19 -8.86 1.77
C PRO A 2 -19.13 -7.90 1.20
N GLU A 3 -19.54 -7.10 0.23
CA GLU A 3 -18.70 -6.08 -0.40
C GLU A 3 -18.32 -4.99 0.62
N LEU A 4 -17.08 -4.48 0.54
CA LEU A 4 -16.57 -3.43 1.43
C LEU A 4 -17.39 -2.13 1.27
N SER A 5 -17.96 -1.64 2.36
CA SER A 5 -18.85 -0.48 2.38
C SER A 5 -18.26 0.74 3.10
N TYR A 6 -18.79 1.94 2.83
CA TYR A 6 -18.34 3.15 3.53
C TYR A 6 -18.53 3.10 5.06
N PRO A 7 -19.64 2.56 5.60
CA PRO A 7 -19.76 2.29 7.03
C PRO A 7 -18.61 1.46 7.62
N ASP A 8 -18.04 0.51 6.87
CA ASP A 8 -16.88 -0.27 7.34
C ASP A 8 -15.63 0.61 7.50
N VAL A 9 -15.40 1.53 6.55
CA VAL A 9 -14.29 2.51 6.61
C VAL A 9 -14.50 3.48 7.77
N LYS A 10 -15.72 3.98 7.97
CA LYS A 10 -16.07 4.86 9.10
C LYS A 10 -15.89 4.18 10.45
N ALA A 11 -16.33 2.92 10.57
CA ALA A 11 -16.10 2.11 11.76
C ALA A 11 -14.60 1.94 11.99
N ALA A 12 -13.82 1.63 10.95
CA ALA A 12 -12.37 1.51 11.03
C ALA A 12 -11.70 2.79 11.52
N ALA A 13 -12.14 3.97 11.04
CA ALA A 13 -11.65 5.26 11.51
C ALA A 13 -11.87 5.44 13.02
N GLY A 14 -13.04 5.05 13.53
CA GLY A 14 -13.32 5.02 14.96
C GLY A 14 -12.38 4.09 15.75
N ARG A 15 -12.13 2.88 15.25
CA ARG A 15 -11.28 1.88 15.92
C ARG A 15 -9.81 2.31 16.03
N ILE A 16 -9.30 2.98 15.00
CA ILE A 16 -7.87 3.35 14.91
C ILE A 16 -7.58 4.79 15.38
N ALA A 17 -8.60 5.57 15.71
CA ALA A 17 -8.45 6.94 16.21
C ALA A 17 -7.51 6.98 17.42
N GLY A 18 -6.50 7.87 17.36
CA GLY A 18 -5.47 7.98 18.39
C GLY A 18 -4.48 6.81 18.48
N ARG A 19 -4.59 5.81 17.59
CA ARG A 19 -3.70 4.64 17.53
C ARG A 19 -2.83 4.62 16.27
N THR A 20 -3.22 5.36 15.24
CA THR A 20 -2.40 5.67 14.06
C THR A 20 -2.01 7.13 14.06
N ARG A 21 -0.92 7.46 13.36
CA ARG A 21 -0.53 8.86 13.13
C ARG A 21 -1.46 9.48 12.09
N PRO A 22 -1.94 10.72 12.29
CA PRO A 22 -2.60 11.48 11.24
C PRO A 22 -1.67 11.65 10.04
N VAL A 23 -2.22 11.60 8.82
CA VAL A 23 -1.44 11.87 7.61
C VAL A 23 -0.98 13.33 7.58
N ALA A 24 0.29 13.55 7.24
CA ALA A 24 0.80 14.88 6.93
C ALA A 24 0.57 15.17 5.44
N LEU A 25 0.08 16.36 5.12
CA LEU A 25 -0.12 16.83 3.76
C LEU A 25 0.91 17.93 3.45
N ALA A 26 1.68 17.76 2.38
CA ALA A 26 2.68 18.73 1.95
C ALA A 26 2.32 19.27 0.56
N PRO A 27 2.14 20.60 0.38
CA PRO A 27 1.85 21.16 -0.93
C PRO A 27 3.09 21.07 -1.83
N VAL A 28 2.87 21.00 -3.13
CA VAL A 28 3.94 21.11 -4.14
C VAL A 28 3.73 22.34 -5.00
N GLU A 29 4.83 22.90 -5.51
CA GLU A 29 4.82 24.07 -6.36
C GLU A 29 4.14 23.76 -7.70
N ALA A 30 3.41 24.73 -8.24
CA ALA A 30 2.83 24.63 -9.58
C ALA A 30 3.94 24.37 -10.60
N GLY A 31 3.69 23.45 -11.53
CA GLY A 31 4.66 23.00 -12.53
C GLY A 31 5.68 21.96 -12.04
N TRP A 32 5.82 21.73 -10.72
CA TRP A 32 6.73 20.69 -10.23
C TRP A 32 6.28 19.30 -10.69
N TYR A 33 7.19 18.51 -11.27
CA TYR A 33 6.96 17.10 -11.63
C TYR A 33 5.65 16.80 -12.38
N GLY A 34 5.29 17.64 -13.38
CA GLY A 34 4.12 17.39 -14.23
C GLY A 34 2.77 17.82 -13.64
N THR A 35 2.77 18.61 -12.56
CA THR A 35 1.54 19.13 -11.93
C THR A 35 0.81 20.18 -12.77
N GLY A 36 1.50 20.87 -13.67
CA GLY A 36 0.91 21.95 -14.48
C GLY A 36 0.34 23.06 -13.59
N ALA A 37 -0.92 23.44 -13.85
CA ALA A 37 -1.66 24.45 -13.09
C ALA A 37 -2.62 23.84 -12.04
N ALA A 38 -2.46 22.56 -11.69
CA ALA A 38 -3.22 21.92 -10.65
C ALA A 38 -2.64 22.19 -9.25
N GLU A 39 -3.50 22.15 -8.23
CA GLU A 39 -3.11 22.21 -6.84
C GLU A 39 -2.81 20.80 -6.34
N VAL A 40 -1.52 20.49 -6.16
CA VAL A 40 -1.09 19.13 -5.82
C VAL A 40 -0.51 19.07 -4.42
N TRP A 41 -0.88 18.02 -3.71
CA TRP A 41 -0.43 17.73 -2.35
C TRP A 41 0.14 16.32 -2.28
N LEU A 42 1.20 16.14 -1.50
CA LEU A 42 1.75 14.84 -1.14
C LEU A 42 1.14 14.41 0.18
N ALA A 43 0.45 13.27 0.20
CA ALA A 43 -0.01 12.62 1.41
C ALA A 43 1.11 11.69 1.93
N LEU A 44 1.81 12.13 2.98
CA LEU A 44 3.03 11.53 3.51
C LEU A 44 2.76 10.31 4.39
N GLU A 45 2.02 9.34 3.86
CA GLU A 45 1.61 8.14 4.62
C GLU A 45 2.80 7.26 5.02
N PHE A 46 3.96 7.39 4.36
CA PHE A 46 5.19 6.73 4.78
C PHE A 46 5.67 7.13 6.19
N MET A 47 5.20 8.27 6.74
CA MET A 47 5.49 8.68 8.13
C MET A 47 4.68 7.91 9.18
N GLN A 48 3.75 7.06 8.74
CA GLN A 48 2.96 6.20 9.60
C GLN A 48 3.85 5.25 10.42
N HIS A 49 3.31 4.69 11.49
CA HIS A 49 3.92 3.55 12.16
C HIS A 49 4.37 2.48 11.16
N THR A 50 5.50 1.86 11.44
CA THR A 50 6.14 0.86 10.56
C THR A 50 6.58 1.37 9.19
N GLY A 51 6.44 2.67 8.89
CA GLY A 51 6.93 3.28 7.66
C GLY A 51 5.99 3.14 6.45
N SER A 52 4.74 2.73 6.65
CA SER A 52 3.76 2.57 5.54
C SER A 52 2.30 2.57 6.00
N PHE A 53 1.39 2.71 5.03
CA PHE A 53 -0.06 2.68 5.26
C PHE A 53 -0.60 1.39 5.91
N LYS A 54 0.17 0.29 5.85
CA LYS A 54 -0.27 -1.04 6.33
C LYS A 54 -0.65 -1.04 7.81
N ALA A 55 -0.07 -0.13 8.60
CA ALA A 55 -0.41 0.04 10.01
C ALA A 55 -1.90 0.31 10.24
N ARG A 56 -2.56 1.05 9.34
CA ARG A 56 -3.99 1.37 9.46
C ARG A 56 -4.86 0.11 9.40
N GLY A 57 -4.63 -0.70 8.37
CA GLY A 57 -5.31 -1.98 8.18
C GLY A 57 -5.04 -2.94 9.33
N ALA A 58 -3.77 -3.14 9.69
CA ALA A 58 -3.38 -4.05 10.77
C ALA A 58 -3.99 -3.66 12.12
N GLN A 59 -4.04 -2.36 12.43
CA GLN A 59 -4.64 -1.87 13.66
C GLN A 59 -6.16 -2.06 13.66
N ASN A 60 -6.84 -1.75 12.56
CA ASN A 60 -8.28 -1.98 12.44
C ASN A 60 -8.64 -3.47 12.57
N PHE A 61 -7.87 -4.35 11.92
CA PHE A 61 -8.08 -5.79 11.98
C PHE A 61 -8.11 -6.31 13.42
N LEU A 62 -7.07 -6.01 14.21
CA LEU A 62 -7.01 -6.48 15.60
C LEU A 62 -8.03 -5.81 16.52
N GLN A 63 -8.29 -4.50 16.35
CA GLN A 63 -9.30 -3.81 17.15
C GLN A 63 -10.71 -4.34 16.88
N ALA A 64 -11.05 -4.62 15.62
CA ALA A 64 -12.35 -5.18 15.26
C ALA A 64 -12.57 -6.57 15.90
N HIS A 65 -11.55 -7.44 15.87
CA HIS A 65 -11.64 -8.74 16.54
C HIS A 65 -11.73 -8.62 18.06
N ARG A 66 -11.01 -7.66 18.66
CA ARG A 66 -11.10 -7.36 20.10
C ARG A 66 -12.49 -6.86 20.50
N GLU A 67 -13.03 -5.89 19.79
CA GLU A 67 -14.38 -5.36 20.03
C GLU A 67 -15.45 -6.45 19.89
N ALA A 68 -15.27 -7.36 18.93
CA ALA A 68 -16.17 -8.50 18.73
C ALA A 68 -15.96 -9.65 19.73
N GLY A 69 -14.99 -9.57 20.64
CA GLY A 69 -14.65 -10.67 21.57
C GLY A 69 -14.12 -11.93 20.88
N SER A 70 -13.61 -11.82 19.66
CA SER A 70 -13.17 -12.93 18.80
C SER A 70 -11.65 -13.07 18.70
N LEU A 71 -10.90 -12.37 19.55
CA LEU A 71 -9.45 -12.41 19.58
C LEU A 71 -8.95 -13.65 20.34
N PRO A 72 -8.32 -14.63 19.68
CA PRO A 72 -7.88 -15.89 20.28
C PRO A 72 -6.59 -15.70 21.09
N GLU A 73 -6.31 -16.61 22.04
CA GLU A 73 -5.04 -16.61 22.78
C GLU A 73 -3.80 -16.84 21.88
N ALA A 74 -3.98 -17.57 20.78
CA ALA A 74 -2.96 -17.77 19.77
C ALA A 74 -2.59 -16.47 19.02
N GLY A 75 -3.43 -15.43 19.12
CA GLY A 75 -3.17 -14.12 18.57
C GLY A 75 -3.39 -14.06 17.06
N VAL A 76 -2.41 -13.51 16.34
CA VAL A 76 -2.48 -13.26 14.89
C VAL A 76 -1.28 -13.88 14.18
N THR A 77 -1.51 -14.34 12.95
CA THR A 77 -0.46 -14.88 12.09
C THR A 77 -0.47 -14.25 10.70
N ILE A 78 0.71 -14.16 10.07
CA ILE A 78 0.87 -13.68 8.69
C ILE A 78 2.14 -14.24 8.04
N ALA A 79 2.07 -14.55 6.74
CA ALA A 79 3.24 -14.85 5.92
C ALA A 79 3.70 -13.60 5.17
N SER A 80 4.57 -12.77 5.77
CA SER A 80 5.12 -11.58 5.09
C SER A 80 6.33 -11.01 5.81
N GLY A 81 7.42 -10.78 5.08
CA GLY A 81 8.63 -10.11 5.59
C GLY A 81 8.68 -8.60 5.32
N GLY A 82 7.68 -8.08 4.61
CA GLY A 82 7.62 -6.68 4.19
C GLY A 82 6.66 -5.84 5.05
N ASN A 83 6.14 -4.78 4.44
CA ASN A 83 5.28 -3.78 5.09
C ASN A 83 4.10 -4.38 5.86
N ALA A 84 3.46 -5.42 5.32
CA ALA A 84 2.33 -6.07 5.97
C ALA A 84 2.72 -6.85 7.24
N GLY A 85 3.82 -7.60 7.21
CA GLY A 85 4.33 -8.31 8.37
C GLY A 85 4.76 -7.35 9.48
N LEU A 86 5.45 -6.27 9.12
CA LEU A 86 5.86 -5.23 10.07
C LEU A 86 4.64 -4.58 10.74
N ALA A 87 3.62 -4.21 9.96
CA ALA A 87 2.39 -3.63 10.47
C ALA A 87 1.62 -4.60 11.39
N CYS A 88 1.53 -5.88 11.02
CA CYS A 88 0.89 -6.92 11.84
C CYS A 88 1.61 -7.07 13.20
N ALA A 89 2.93 -7.23 13.18
CA ALA A 89 3.73 -7.35 14.39
C ALA A 89 3.63 -6.11 15.30
N TRP A 90 3.72 -4.91 14.71
CA TRP A 90 3.57 -3.65 15.45
C TRP A 90 2.18 -3.51 16.07
N ALA A 91 1.12 -3.77 15.30
CA ALA A 91 -0.25 -3.67 15.77
C ALA A 91 -0.50 -4.64 16.93
N ALA A 92 -0.04 -5.88 16.80
CA ALA A 92 -0.14 -6.91 17.83
C ALA A 92 0.57 -6.49 19.12
N ARG A 93 1.82 -6.03 19.01
CA ARG A 93 2.59 -5.50 20.16
C ARG A 93 1.85 -4.37 20.87
N SER A 94 1.30 -3.42 20.11
CA SER A 94 0.58 -2.26 20.67
C SER A 94 -0.67 -2.63 21.49
N GLN A 95 -1.16 -3.86 21.33
CA GLN A 95 -2.38 -4.37 21.95
C GLN A 95 -2.14 -5.57 22.87
N GLY A 96 -0.87 -5.94 23.13
CA GLY A 96 -0.52 -7.11 23.94
C GLY A 96 -0.95 -8.45 23.32
N VAL A 97 -1.02 -8.52 21.99
CA VAL A 97 -1.42 -9.73 21.23
C VAL A 97 -0.18 -10.44 20.73
N ARG A 98 -0.19 -11.78 20.74
CA ARG A 98 0.88 -12.59 20.14
C ARG A 98 0.84 -12.45 18.60
N ALA A 99 1.99 -12.26 17.98
CA ALA A 99 2.13 -12.27 16.54
C ALA A 99 3.14 -13.34 16.11
N THR A 100 2.69 -14.26 15.25
CA THR A 100 3.54 -15.26 14.61
C THR A 100 3.71 -14.90 13.14
N VAL A 101 4.95 -14.76 12.68
CA VAL A 101 5.24 -14.33 11.31
C VAL A 101 6.05 -15.41 10.59
N PHE A 102 5.53 -15.89 9.48
CA PHE A 102 6.16 -16.93 8.66
C PHE A 102 6.92 -16.30 7.51
N LEU A 103 8.16 -16.74 7.31
CA LEU A 103 9.05 -16.31 6.23
C LEU A 103 9.81 -17.50 5.66
N PRO A 104 10.28 -17.45 4.40
CA PRO A 104 11.22 -18.45 3.90
C PRO A 104 12.55 -18.40 4.67
N ALA A 105 13.25 -19.52 4.73
CA ALA A 105 14.51 -19.66 5.48
C ALA A 105 15.65 -18.75 4.96
N ASN A 106 15.58 -18.34 3.69
CA ASN A 106 16.50 -17.39 3.07
C ASN A 106 16.12 -15.91 3.30
N ALA A 107 15.10 -15.62 4.12
CA ALA A 107 14.66 -14.25 4.35
C ALA A 107 15.80 -13.37 4.91
N PRO A 108 15.99 -12.15 4.38
CA PRO A 108 17.06 -11.27 4.82
C PRO A 108 17.05 -11.03 6.34
N ALA A 109 18.22 -11.18 6.97
CA ALA A 109 18.35 -11.05 8.42
C ALA A 109 17.82 -9.72 8.97
N VAL A 110 17.94 -8.64 8.18
CA VAL A 110 17.40 -7.31 8.53
C VAL A 110 15.87 -7.32 8.68
N LYS A 111 15.15 -8.03 7.79
CA LYS A 111 13.68 -8.16 7.85
C LYS A 111 13.27 -8.98 9.08
N VAL A 112 13.98 -10.09 9.35
CA VAL A 112 13.76 -10.94 10.54
C VAL A 112 14.00 -10.16 11.84
N ALA A 113 15.12 -9.45 11.93
CA ALA A 113 15.47 -8.65 13.10
C ALA A 113 14.44 -7.55 13.37
N LYS A 114 13.95 -6.89 12.32
CA LYS A 114 12.92 -5.86 12.46
C LYS A 114 11.60 -6.42 12.99
N LEU A 115 11.14 -7.57 12.49
CA LEU A 115 9.94 -8.24 13.01
C LEU A 115 10.10 -8.64 14.48
N ARG A 116 11.24 -9.25 14.84
CA ARG A 116 11.56 -9.60 16.24
C ARG A 116 11.65 -8.37 17.14
N SER A 117 12.09 -7.22 16.63
CA SER A 117 12.11 -5.96 17.40
C SER A 117 10.71 -5.46 17.78
N TYR A 118 9.67 -5.89 17.04
CA TYR A 118 8.27 -5.69 17.41
C TYR A 118 7.71 -6.84 18.28
N GLY A 119 8.54 -7.78 18.74
CA GLY A 119 8.11 -8.87 19.61
C GLY A 119 7.40 -10.01 18.89
N ALA A 120 7.46 -10.07 17.55
CA ALA A 120 6.89 -11.19 16.80
C ALA A 120 7.74 -12.46 16.96
N GLU A 121 7.06 -13.61 17.07
CA GLU A 121 7.66 -14.93 16.88
C GLU A 121 7.84 -15.14 15.37
N VAL A 122 9.10 -15.14 14.91
CA VAL A 122 9.41 -15.36 13.48
C VAL A 122 9.74 -16.82 13.24
N ARG A 123 8.94 -17.49 12.41
CA ARG A 123 9.15 -18.87 11.96
C ARG A 123 9.69 -18.88 10.53
N LEU A 124 10.88 -19.45 10.38
CA LEU A 124 11.54 -19.61 9.09
C LEU A 124 11.21 -21.00 8.54
N VAL A 125 10.44 -21.07 7.45
CA VAL A 125 9.90 -22.34 6.91
C VAL A 125 10.02 -22.34 5.38
N GLY A 126 10.55 -23.44 4.83
CA GLY A 126 10.73 -23.61 3.39
C GLY A 126 11.82 -22.72 2.78
N ALA A 127 12.09 -22.94 1.49
CA ALA A 127 12.98 -22.10 0.70
C ALA A 127 12.23 -20.97 -0.02
N GLU A 128 10.95 -21.21 -0.34
CA GLU A 128 10.11 -20.32 -1.13
C GLU A 128 8.96 -19.71 -0.32
N TYR A 129 8.46 -18.56 -0.79
CA TYR A 129 7.32 -17.88 -0.16
C TYR A 129 6.08 -18.78 -0.05
N ALA A 130 5.82 -19.61 -1.06
CA ALA A 130 4.66 -20.50 -1.09
C ALA A 130 4.65 -21.51 0.07
N GLU A 131 5.83 -22.01 0.47
CA GLU A 131 5.97 -22.94 1.59
C GLU A 131 5.75 -22.23 2.92
N ALA A 132 6.29 -21.02 3.09
CA ALA A 132 6.06 -20.20 4.28
C ALA A 132 4.58 -19.81 4.43
N LEU A 133 3.89 -19.54 3.32
CA LEU A 133 2.45 -19.28 3.30
C LEU A 133 1.65 -20.51 3.72
N ALA A 134 1.93 -21.68 3.14
CA ALA A 134 1.26 -22.92 3.50
C ALA A 134 1.42 -23.25 5.00
N ALA A 135 2.64 -23.08 5.54
CA ALA A 135 2.89 -23.28 6.98
C ALA A 135 2.15 -22.28 7.88
N CYS A 136 1.99 -21.03 7.41
CA CYS A 136 1.18 -20.03 8.10
C CYS A 136 -0.31 -20.41 8.14
N GLU A 137 -0.84 -20.92 7.02
CA GLU A 137 -2.23 -21.37 6.90
C GLU A 137 -2.49 -22.60 7.79
N GLU A 138 -1.59 -23.56 7.79
CA GLU A 138 -1.65 -24.73 8.67
C GLU A 138 -1.63 -24.31 10.15
N TYR A 139 -0.75 -23.37 10.53
CA TYR A 139 -0.71 -22.84 11.89
C TYR A 139 -2.01 -22.12 12.27
N ALA A 140 -2.58 -21.32 11.37
CA ALA A 140 -3.86 -20.66 11.61
C ALA A 140 -4.98 -21.69 11.85
N ALA A 141 -5.05 -22.73 11.02
CA ALA A 141 -6.04 -23.80 11.13
C ALA A 141 -5.89 -24.61 12.43
N ALA A 142 -4.67 -24.93 12.84
CA ALA A 142 -4.39 -25.76 14.02
C ALA A 142 -4.51 -24.98 15.35
N SER A 143 -4.09 -23.72 15.38
CA SER A 143 -4.05 -22.91 16.62
C SER A 143 -5.27 -22.02 16.82
N GLY A 144 -6.06 -21.79 15.77
CA GLY A 144 -7.12 -20.80 15.75
C GLY A 144 -6.62 -19.35 15.71
N ALA A 145 -5.32 -19.11 15.47
CA ALA A 145 -4.79 -17.76 15.30
C ALA A 145 -5.51 -17.02 14.15
N LEU A 146 -5.72 -15.72 14.33
CA LEU A 146 -6.31 -14.88 13.29
C LEU A 146 -5.37 -14.84 12.08
N ALA A 147 -5.86 -15.28 10.92
CA ALA A 147 -5.13 -15.18 9.67
C ALA A 147 -5.23 -13.74 9.13
N SER A 148 -4.14 -12.97 9.28
CA SER A 148 -4.04 -11.65 8.66
C SER A 148 -3.56 -11.77 7.21
N HIS A 149 -3.94 -10.80 6.37
CA HIS A 149 -3.54 -10.75 4.97
C HIS A 149 -2.88 -9.42 4.64
N ALA A 150 -1.94 -9.43 3.69
CA ALA A 150 -1.29 -8.22 3.22
C ALA A 150 -2.23 -7.22 2.53
N TYR A 151 -3.43 -7.62 2.07
CA TYR A 151 -4.34 -6.75 1.32
C TYR A 151 -5.76 -7.31 1.17
N ASP A 152 -5.92 -8.63 0.95
CA ASP A 152 -7.21 -9.26 0.62
C ASP A 152 -7.98 -9.65 1.88
N HIS A 153 -8.32 -8.65 2.69
CA HIS A 153 -9.18 -8.83 3.86
C HIS A 153 -10.01 -7.56 4.08
N PRO A 154 -11.35 -7.66 4.27
CA PRO A 154 -12.20 -6.48 4.39
C PRO A 154 -11.78 -5.51 5.50
N LEU A 155 -11.43 -6.01 6.68
CA LEU A 155 -10.93 -5.16 7.77
C LEU A 155 -9.59 -4.48 7.45
N ILE A 156 -8.70 -5.15 6.70
CA ILE A 156 -7.42 -4.55 6.29
C ILE A 156 -7.68 -3.41 5.29
N ALA A 157 -8.54 -3.65 4.29
CA ALA A 157 -8.92 -2.66 3.30
C ALA A 157 -9.70 -1.48 3.94
N ALA A 158 -10.67 -1.76 4.81
CA ALA A 158 -11.41 -0.73 5.55
C ALA A 158 -10.47 0.18 6.36
N GLY A 159 -9.51 -0.41 7.06
CA GLY A 159 -8.49 0.34 7.80
C GLY A 159 -7.63 1.19 6.87
N ALA A 160 -7.19 0.67 5.72
CA ALA A 160 -6.44 1.46 4.75
C ALA A 160 -7.27 2.64 4.17
N GLY A 161 -8.58 2.45 3.99
CA GLY A 161 -9.49 3.48 3.49
C GLY A 161 -9.62 4.71 4.38
N THR A 162 -9.34 4.58 5.68
CA THR A 162 -9.33 5.71 6.63
C THR A 162 -8.38 6.83 6.22
N LEU A 163 -7.35 6.52 5.41
CA LEU A 163 -6.45 7.51 4.86
C LEU A 163 -7.19 8.61 4.08
N LEU A 164 -8.22 8.26 3.30
CA LEU A 164 -8.94 9.26 2.51
C LEU A 164 -9.72 10.24 3.39
N GLU A 165 -10.30 9.77 4.49
CA GLU A 165 -10.99 10.63 5.44
C GLU A 165 -10.04 11.69 6.02
N GLU A 166 -8.82 11.28 6.37
CA GLU A 166 -7.81 12.22 6.87
C GLU A 166 -7.31 13.18 5.79
N ILE A 167 -7.09 12.71 4.56
CA ILE A 167 -6.71 13.58 3.44
C ILE A 167 -7.79 14.63 3.20
N ARG A 168 -9.08 14.24 3.14
CA ARG A 168 -10.18 15.19 2.91
C ARG A 168 -10.38 16.18 4.05
N ALA A 169 -10.17 15.74 5.28
CA ALA A 169 -10.21 16.63 6.44
C ALA A 169 -9.09 17.70 6.39
N GLY A 170 -7.88 17.30 5.97
CA GLY A 170 -6.74 18.22 5.82
C GLY A 170 -6.77 19.05 4.53
N LEU A 171 -7.48 18.58 3.50
CA LEU A 171 -7.58 19.22 2.19
C LEU A 171 -9.05 19.26 1.72
N PRO A 172 -9.88 20.16 2.28
CA PRO A 172 -11.27 20.33 1.86
C PRO A 172 -11.35 20.61 0.35
N GLY A 173 -12.36 20.07 -0.35
CA GLY A 173 -12.49 20.26 -1.80
C GLY A 173 -11.52 19.42 -2.65
N LEU A 174 -10.95 18.35 -2.10
CA LEU A 174 -10.18 17.35 -2.86
C LEU A 174 -11.00 16.80 -4.04
N ASP A 175 -10.49 16.91 -5.26
CA ASP A 175 -11.09 16.35 -6.47
C ASP A 175 -10.60 14.93 -6.76
N THR A 176 -9.32 14.64 -6.46
CA THR A 176 -8.67 13.40 -6.93
C THR A 176 -7.61 12.89 -5.98
N VAL A 177 -7.58 11.59 -5.76
CA VAL A 177 -6.49 10.90 -5.05
C VAL A 177 -5.74 9.97 -6.02
N VAL A 178 -4.42 10.09 -6.05
CA VAL A 178 -3.52 9.26 -6.87
C VAL A 178 -2.78 8.30 -5.95
N LEU A 179 -2.84 7.00 -6.22
CA LEU A 179 -2.21 5.98 -5.37
C LEU A 179 -1.66 4.80 -6.18
N SER A 180 -0.62 4.18 -5.63
CA SER A 180 -0.01 2.98 -6.19
C SER A 180 -0.82 1.72 -5.87
N VAL A 181 -0.86 0.75 -6.78
CA VAL A 181 -1.57 -0.52 -6.59
C VAL A 181 -0.64 -1.72 -6.75
N GLY A 182 -0.74 -2.66 -5.81
CA GLY A 182 -0.27 -4.04 -5.94
C GLY A 182 -1.47 -4.98 -5.88
N GLY A 183 -1.70 -5.63 -4.74
CA GLY A 183 -2.91 -6.46 -4.54
C GLY A 183 -4.23 -5.67 -4.33
N GLY A 184 -4.13 -4.34 -4.18
CA GLY A 184 -5.29 -3.45 -4.17
C GLY A 184 -5.94 -3.17 -2.81
N GLY A 185 -5.36 -3.59 -1.68
CA GLY A 185 -5.95 -3.33 -0.35
C GLY A 185 -6.06 -1.85 0.02
N LEU A 186 -5.06 -1.03 -0.31
CA LEU A 186 -5.15 0.43 -0.16
C LEU A 186 -6.24 1.01 -1.07
N PHE A 187 -6.18 0.64 -2.34
CA PHE A 187 -7.10 1.10 -3.36
C PHE A 187 -8.56 0.77 -3.01
N ALA A 188 -8.86 -0.47 -2.64
CA ALA A 188 -10.22 -0.88 -2.30
C ALA A 188 -10.79 -0.03 -1.17
N GLY A 189 -10.04 0.18 -0.07
CA GLY A 189 -10.46 1.05 1.02
C GLY A 189 -10.66 2.50 0.61
N VAL A 190 -9.68 3.07 -0.10
CA VAL A 190 -9.73 4.47 -0.54
C VAL A 190 -10.86 4.68 -1.54
N ALA A 191 -11.07 3.78 -2.48
CA ALA A 191 -12.14 3.85 -3.47
C ALA A 191 -13.53 3.77 -2.83
N THR A 192 -13.69 2.93 -1.79
CA THR A 192 -14.94 2.86 -1.02
C THR A 192 -15.28 4.22 -0.38
N ALA A 193 -14.32 4.88 0.26
CA ALA A 193 -14.54 6.22 0.83
C ALA A 193 -14.67 7.30 -0.27
N ALA A 194 -13.92 7.17 -1.37
CA ALA A 194 -13.92 8.15 -2.45
C ALA A 194 -15.29 8.23 -3.13
N ARG A 195 -15.94 7.07 -3.32
CA ARG A 195 -17.28 6.99 -3.89
C ARG A 195 -18.34 7.69 -3.06
N GLU A 196 -18.28 7.58 -1.73
CA GLU A 196 -19.18 8.33 -0.83
C GLU A 196 -19.05 9.85 -1.03
N HIS A 197 -17.82 10.30 -1.27
CA HIS A 197 -17.48 11.72 -1.24
C HIS A 197 -17.35 12.37 -2.62
N GLY A 198 -17.62 11.62 -3.71
CA GLY A 198 -17.46 12.11 -5.07
C GLY A 198 -16.01 12.39 -5.49
N VAL A 199 -15.03 11.77 -4.82
CA VAL A 199 -13.59 11.93 -5.15
C VAL A 199 -13.20 10.92 -6.24
N ARG A 200 -12.44 11.39 -7.24
CA ARG A 200 -11.88 10.51 -8.29
C ARG A 200 -10.65 9.77 -7.76
N VAL A 201 -10.43 8.54 -8.22
CA VAL A 201 -9.26 7.75 -7.84
C VAL A 201 -8.43 7.41 -9.08
N VAL A 202 -7.16 7.79 -9.06
CA VAL A 202 -6.20 7.36 -10.08
C VAL A 202 -5.34 6.25 -9.48
N THR A 203 -5.45 5.05 -10.04
CA THR A 203 -4.62 3.92 -9.65
C THR A 203 -3.42 3.81 -10.57
N VAL A 204 -2.24 3.60 -9.98
CA VAL A 204 -0.98 3.53 -10.71
C VAL A 204 -0.28 2.20 -10.44
N GLU A 205 0.05 1.46 -11.49
CA GLU A 205 0.81 0.22 -11.40
C GLU A 205 2.07 0.29 -12.28
N PRO A 206 3.16 -0.40 -11.92
CA PRO A 206 4.26 -0.64 -12.84
C PRO A 206 3.79 -1.48 -14.04
N GLU A 207 4.26 -1.18 -15.25
CA GLU A 207 3.90 -1.93 -16.47
C GLU A 207 4.14 -3.45 -16.35
N GLY A 208 5.24 -3.85 -15.70
CA GLY A 208 5.61 -5.24 -15.50
C GLY A 208 5.03 -5.91 -14.25
N SER A 209 4.27 -5.19 -13.42
CA SER A 209 3.61 -5.70 -12.21
C SER A 209 2.21 -5.08 -12.06
N ARG A 210 1.29 -5.52 -12.92
CA ARG A 210 0.02 -4.83 -13.25
C ARG A 210 -1.23 -5.67 -12.96
N ALA A 211 -1.33 -6.18 -11.74
CA ALA A 211 -2.34 -7.16 -11.36
C ALA A 211 -3.78 -6.62 -11.46
N LEU A 212 -4.02 -5.36 -11.10
CA LEU A 212 -5.33 -4.72 -11.21
C LEU A 212 -5.70 -4.47 -12.68
N HIS A 213 -4.81 -3.88 -13.47
CA HIS A 213 -5.03 -3.65 -14.88
C HIS A 213 -5.37 -4.94 -15.62
N ALA A 214 -4.60 -6.01 -15.39
CA ALA A 214 -4.87 -7.31 -16.01
C ALA A 214 -6.25 -7.86 -15.61
N ALA A 215 -6.63 -7.73 -14.33
CA ALA A 215 -7.94 -8.17 -13.85
C ALA A 215 -9.09 -7.36 -14.46
N VAL A 216 -8.92 -6.04 -14.61
CA VAL A 216 -9.90 -5.17 -15.28
C VAL A 216 -10.05 -5.55 -16.75
N THR A 217 -8.93 -5.73 -17.47
CA THR A 217 -8.95 -6.16 -18.89
C THR A 217 -9.62 -7.52 -19.07
N ALA A 218 -9.36 -8.48 -18.18
CA ALA A 218 -9.93 -9.82 -18.24
C ALA A 218 -11.38 -9.89 -17.71
N GLY A 219 -11.85 -8.85 -17.02
CA GLY A 219 -13.14 -8.86 -16.32
C GLY A 219 -13.20 -9.75 -15.08
N GLN A 220 -12.10 -10.41 -14.71
CA GLN A 220 -11.99 -11.34 -13.57
C GLN A 220 -10.57 -11.30 -12.99
N VAL A 221 -10.40 -11.77 -11.75
CA VAL A 221 -9.06 -11.86 -11.13
C VAL A 221 -8.22 -12.90 -11.88
N VAL A 222 -7.01 -12.51 -12.29
CA VAL A 222 -6.07 -13.35 -13.01
C VAL A 222 -4.67 -13.24 -12.39
N ASP A 223 -3.83 -14.26 -12.59
CA ASP A 223 -2.43 -14.21 -12.22
C ASP A 223 -1.59 -13.50 -13.30
N VAL A 224 -0.61 -12.72 -12.87
CA VAL A 224 0.36 -12.03 -13.71
C VAL A 224 1.80 -12.33 -13.29
N PRO A 225 2.79 -12.22 -14.20
CA PRO A 225 4.18 -12.12 -13.80
C PRO A 225 4.41 -10.85 -12.97
N VAL A 226 5.45 -10.89 -12.14
CA VAL A 226 5.87 -9.78 -11.29
C VAL A 226 7.29 -9.41 -11.68
N VAL A 227 7.43 -8.33 -12.45
CA VAL A 227 8.71 -7.78 -12.89
C VAL A 227 8.65 -6.27 -12.72
N SER A 228 9.27 -5.74 -11.67
CA SER A 228 9.40 -4.28 -11.49
C SER A 228 10.42 -3.95 -10.41
N VAL A 229 11.04 -2.77 -10.48
CA VAL A 229 11.78 -2.15 -9.37
C VAL A 229 10.91 -1.96 -8.11
N ALA A 230 9.58 -1.89 -8.25
CA ALA A 230 8.63 -1.76 -7.15
C ALA A 230 8.09 -3.10 -6.63
N ALA A 231 8.61 -4.23 -7.10
CA ALA A 231 8.07 -5.56 -6.79
C ALA A 231 8.03 -5.91 -5.29
N ASP A 232 8.92 -5.37 -4.45
CA ASP A 232 8.92 -5.66 -3.01
C ASP A 232 7.62 -5.22 -2.32
N ALA A 233 6.98 -4.15 -2.80
CA ALA A 233 5.74 -3.61 -2.22
C ALA A 233 4.51 -3.70 -3.15
N LEU A 234 4.71 -3.69 -4.48
CA LEU A 234 3.64 -3.76 -5.48
C LEU A 234 3.56 -5.10 -6.22
N GLY A 235 4.47 -6.05 -5.95
CA GLY A 235 4.59 -7.32 -6.66
C GLY A 235 3.55 -8.39 -6.31
N ALA A 236 2.27 -8.01 -6.22
CA ALA A 236 1.20 -8.99 -6.08
C ALA A 236 0.95 -9.69 -7.42
N ARG A 237 0.91 -11.02 -7.43
CA ARG A 237 0.59 -11.80 -8.65
C ARG A 237 -0.85 -11.64 -9.11
N ARG A 238 -1.76 -11.22 -8.22
CA ARG A 238 -3.18 -11.01 -8.51
C ARG A 238 -3.75 -9.90 -7.65
N ALA A 239 -4.73 -9.17 -8.19
CA ALA A 239 -5.52 -8.21 -7.42
C ALA A 239 -6.56 -8.93 -6.55
N SER A 240 -7.01 -8.27 -5.49
CA SER A 240 -8.18 -8.72 -4.72
C SER A 240 -9.48 -8.55 -5.52
N ALA A 241 -10.49 -9.37 -5.22
CA ALA A 241 -11.82 -9.22 -5.81
C ALA A 241 -12.45 -7.85 -5.49
N ALA A 242 -12.19 -7.33 -4.27
CA ALA A 242 -12.63 -5.99 -3.86
C ALA A 242 -11.99 -4.89 -4.70
N ALA A 243 -10.70 -5.01 -5.03
CA ALA A 243 -10.03 -4.05 -5.92
C ALA A 243 -10.61 -4.12 -7.34
N LEU A 244 -10.84 -5.33 -7.88
CA LEU A 244 -11.48 -5.46 -9.19
C LEU A 244 -12.89 -4.83 -9.21
N ALA A 245 -13.69 -5.07 -8.17
CA ALA A 245 -15.03 -4.48 -8.05
C ALA A 245 -14.95 -2.94 -8.02
N ALA A 246 -14.05 -2.38 -7.19
CA ALA A 246 -13.83 -0.94 -7.09
C ALA A 246 -13.39 -0.32 -8.43
N ALA A 247 -12.52 -0.98 -9.19
CA ALA A 247 -12.00 -0.47 -10.46
C ALA A 247 -13.04 -0.40 -11.59
N ARG A 248 -14.20 -1.02 -11.44
CA ARG A 248 -15.31 -0.92 -12.41
C ARG A 248 -16.10 0.38 -12.29
N HIS A 249 -15.88 1.15 -11.22
CA HIS A 249 -16.57 2.42 -11.02
C HIS A 249 -16.03 3.52 -11.95
N GLU A 250 -16.91 4.36 -12.48
CA GLU A 250 -16.57 5.39 -13.48
C GLU A 250 -15.59 6.48 -12.96
N SER A 251 -15.56 6.68 -11.63
CA SER A 251 -14.64 7.63 -10.99
C SER A 251 -13.21 7.10 -10.83
N VAL A 252 -12.94 5.85 -11.26
CA VAL A 252 -11.62 5.24 -11.20
C VAL A 252 -10.93 5.29 -12.56
N ARG A 253 -9.70 5.82 -12.57
CA ARG A 253 -8.82 5.80 -13.73
C ARG A 253 -7.58 4.98 -13.43
N ALA A 254 -7.44 3.83 -14.09
CA ALA A 254 -6.23 3.01 -14.01
C ALA A 254 -5.20 3.47 -15.04
N VAL A 255 -3.96 3.64 -14.60
CA VAL A 255 -2.82 3.99 -15.46
C VAL A 255 -1.61 3.11 -15.13
N LEU A 256 -0.75 2.90 -16.13
CA LEU A 256 0.51 2.18 -15.98
C LEU A 256 1.68 3.14 -16.16
N VAL A 257 2.79 2.85 -15.51
CA VAL A 257 4.05 3.59 -15.67
C VAL A 257 5.24 2.64 -15.81
N PRO A 258 6.24 2.97 -16.64
CA PRO A 258 7.45 2.16 -16.75
C PRO A 258 8.37 2.37 -15.53
N ASP A 259 9.23 1.39 -15.25
CA ASP A 259 10.10 1.42 -14.06
C ASP A 259 11.06 2.62 -14.01
N HIS A 260 11.57 3.07 -15.17
CA HIS A 260 12.47 4.22 -15.20
C HIS A 260 11.78 5.52 -14.75
N GLU A 261 10.47 5.65 -14.96
CA GLU A 261 9.66 6.76 -14.44
C GLU A 261 9.46 6.67 -12.93
N ILE A 262 9.32 5.44 -12.39
CA ILE A 262 9.25 5.19 -10.95
C ILE A 262 10.56 5.60 -10.27
N VAL A 263 11.70 5.19 -10.84
CA VAL A 263 13.04 5.58 -10.34
C VAL A 263 13.21 7.08 -10.40
N ARG A 264 12.84 7.74 -11.52
CA ARG A 264 12.93 9.20 -11.65
C ARG A 264 12.05 9.94 -10.64
N ALA A 265 10.83 9.48 -10.41
CA ALA A 265 9.91 10.08 -9.44
C ALA A 265 10.42 9.99 -8.01
N ARG A 266 10.95 8.81 -7.67
CA ARG A 266 11.60 8.57 -6.38
C ARG A 266 12.83 9.44 -6.18
N GLN A 267 13.66 9.59 -7.23
CA GLN A 267 14.83 10.45 -7.18
C GLN A 267 14.46 11.93 -7.00
N ALA A 268 13.45 12.42 -7.73
CA ALA A 268 12.96 13.80 -7.58
C ALA A 268 12.44 14.09 -6.16
N LEU A 269 11.74 13.13 -5.53
CA LEU A 269 11.32 13.24 -4.14
C LEU A 269 12.51 13.36 -3.16
N TRP A 270 13.61 12.67 -3.44
CA TRP A 270 14.83 12.76 -2.64
C TRP A 270 15.61 14.06 -2.88
N ASP A 271 15.82 14.43 -4.14
CA ASP A 271 16.67 15.56 -4.51
C ASP A 271 16.02 16.90 -4.16
N ASP A 272 14.74 17.05 -4.47
CA ASP A 272 14.03 18.32 -4.30
C ASP A 272 13.43 18.46 -2.90
N ARG A 273 13.05 17.34 -2.25
CA ARG A 273 12.25 17.37 -1.02
C ARG A 273 12.82 16.56 0.15
N ARG A 274 13.94 15.87 -0.04
CA ARG A 274 14.58 15.01 0.99
C ARG A 274 13.64 13.94 1.56
N LEU A 275 12.69 13.48 0.74
CA LEU A 275 11.76 12.43 1.13
C LEU A 275 12.33 11.06 0.73
N ALA A 276 12.77 10.30 1.73
CA ALA A 276 13.21 8.93 1.57
C ALA A 276 12.01 7.98 1.49
N VAL A 277 11.63 7.59 0.27
CA VAL A 277 10.46 6.71 0.04
C VAL A 277 10.84 5.43 -0.69
N GLU A 278 9.98 4.41 -0.60
CA GLU A 278 10.15 3.18 -1.38
C GLU A 278 9.63 3.38 -2.83
N HIS A 279 10.00 2.48 -3.75
CA HIS A 279 9.57 2.58 -5.15
C HIS A 279 8.04 2.63 -5.32
N ALA A 280 7.27 1.95 -4.46
CA ALA A 280 5.81 2.00 -4.48
C ALA A 280 5.24 3.41 -4.31
N ALA A 281 5.82 4.21 -3.41
CA ALA A 281 5.42 5.61 -3.24
C ALA A 281 5.79 6.45 -4.47
N GLY A 282 6.97 6.20 -5.05
CA GLY A 282 7.39 6.81 -6.31
C GLY A 282 6.45 6.48 -7.47
N THR A 283 5.87 5.28 -7.51
CA THR A 283 4.91 4.86 -8.54
C THR A 283 3.71 5.79 -8.64
N ALA A 284 3.13 6.22 -7.51
CA ALA A 284 1.98 7.13 -7.53
C ALA A 284 2.35 8.49 -8.18
N LEU A 285 3.50 9.05 -7.82
CA LEU A 285 3.99 10.32 -8.37
C LEU A 285 4.39 10.20 -9.85
N ALA A 286 4.95 9.05 -10.25
CA ALA A 286 5.37 8.79 -11.62
C ALA A 286 4.23 8.96 -12.65
N ALA A 287 2.97 8.77 -12.25
CA ALA A 287 1.84 9.03 -13.14
C ALA A 287 1.79 10.47 -13.66
N LEU A 288 2.18 11.46 -12.84
CA LEU A 288 2.24 12.86 -13.22
C LEU A 288 3.44 13.13 -14.13
N GLY A 289 4.65 12.74 -13.70
CA GLY A 289 5.88 12.99 -14.45
C GLY A 289 5.93 12.29 -15.81
N ALA A 290 5.36 11.08 -15.92
CA ALA A 290 5.25 10.36 -17.18
C ALA A 290 4.12 10.91 -18.08
N GLY A 291 3.25 11.80 -17.55
CA GLY A 291 2.06 12.29 -18.22
C GLY A 291 0.99 11.21 -18.45
N ALA A 292 1.07 10.07 -17.74
CA ALA A 292 0.07 9.02 -17.75
C ALA A 292 -1.24 9.49 -17.09
N TYR A 293 -1.14 10.39 -16.11
CA TYR A 293 -2.23 11.22 -15.62
C TYR A 293 -1.86 12.70 -15.78
N ARG A 294 -2.75 13.48 -16.42
CA ARG A 294 -2.58 14.92 -16.62
C ARG A 294 -3.72 15.65 -15.90
N PRO A 295 -3.48 16.21 -14.72
CA PRO A 295 -4.47 16.99 -13.99
C PRO A 295 -5.00 18.17 -14.83
N THR A 296 -6.27 18.52 -14.66
CA THR A 296 -6.82 19.73 -15.27
C THR A 296 -6.41 20.98 -14.49
N ALA A 297 -6.42 22.16 -15.13
CA ALA A 297 -6.11 23.40 -14.44
C ALA A 297 -7.07 23.65 -13.27
N GLY A 298 -6.55 23.99 -12.09
CA GLY A 298 -7.33 24.20 -10.87
C GLY A 298 -7.81 22.92 -10.18
N GLU A 299 -7.50 21.73 -10.72
CA GLU A 299 -7.79 20.46 -10.04
C GLU A 299 -7.00 20.36 -8.74
N ARG A 300 -7.66 19.96 -7.65
CA ARG A 300 -7.04 19.71 -6.35
C ARG A 300 -6.83 18.22 -6.14
N LEU A 301 -5.57 17.78 -6.11
CA LEU A 301 -5.23 16.36 -5.99
C LEU A 301 -4.23 16.05 -4.88
N ALA A 302 -4.37 14.84 -4.33
CA ALA A 302 -3.44 14.27 -3.35
C ALA A 302 -2.75 13.03 -3.92
N VAL A 303 -1.42 13.05 -3.98
CA VAL A 303 -0.58 11.89 -4.34
C VAL A 303 -0.16 11.17 -3.06
N VAL A 304 -0.52 9.89 -2.94
CA VAL A 304 -0.22 9.08 -1.75
C VAL A 304 1.19 8.51 -1.83
N LEU A 305 2.07 8.96 -0.93
CA LEU A 305 3.39 8.38 -0.71
C LEU A 305 3.26 7.25 0.32
N CYS A 306 2.96 6.05 -0.16
CA CYS A 306 2.40 4.95 0.63
C CYS A 306 3.37 4.27 1.62
N GLY A 307 4.69 4.40 1.43
CA GLY A 307 5.68 3.83 2.34
C GLY A 307 7.14 4.19 2.03
N SER A 308 8.03 3.78 2.93
CA SER A 308 9.45 4.18 2.96
C SER A 308 10.42 3.06 3.37
N ASN A 309 9.97 1.81 3.46
CA ASN A 309 10.80 0.69 3.93
C ASN A 309 11.74 0.18 2.82
N THR A 310 12.73 1.00 2.49
CA THR A 310 13.74 0.76 1.46
C THR A 310 15.13 0.82 2.06
N ASP A 311 16.14 0.36 1.33
CA ASP A 311 17.54 0.57 1.70
C ASP A 311 17.92 2.03 1.39
N PRO A 312 18.25 2.88 2.37
CA PRO A 312 18.55 4.28 2.09
C PRO A 312 19.76 4.49 1.16
N ARG A 313 20.63 3.48 1.00
CA ARG A 313 21.79 3.54 0.09
C ARG A 313 21.38 3.59 -1.38
N ASP A 314 20.20 3.12 -1.72
CA ASP A 314 19.68 3.11 -3.09
C ASP A 314 19.09 4.47 -3.52
N LEU A 315 18.95 5.43 -2.61
CA LEU A 315 18.44 6.79 -2.88
C LEU A 315 19.51 7.72 -3.47
N THR A 316 20.78 7.37 -3.27
CA THR A 316 21.93 8.17 -3.71
C THR A 316 22.68 7.54 -4.87
N ALA A 317 22.19 6.40 -5.38
CA ALA A 317 22.80 5.75 -6.53
C ALA A 317 22.57 6.62 -7.77
N PRO A 318 23.61 6.93 -8.57
CA PRO A 318 23.43 7.72 -9.78
C PRO A 318 22.44 7.01 -10.71
N THR A 319 21.44 7.74 -11.19
CA THR A 319 20.62 7.29 -12.31
C THR A 319 21.56 7.10 -13.50
N ALA A 320 21.81 5.85 -13.90
CA ALA A 320 22.56 5.60 -15.13
C ALA A 320 21.84 6.35 -16.27
N PRO A 321 22.53 7.21 -17.04
CA PRO A 321 21.90 7.85 -18.18
C PRO A 321 21.37 6.76 -19.11
N ALA A 322 20.15 6.96 -19.63
CA ALA A 322 19.58 6.09 -20.64
C ALA A 322 20.55 6.08 -21.84
N GLU A 323 21.30 5.00 -22.01
CA GLU A 323 22.12 4.83 -23.20
C GLU A 323 21.17 4.77 -24.40
N ALA A 324 21.19 5.84 -25.20
CA ALA A 324 20.63 5.81 -26.53
C ALA A 324 21.37 4.72 -27.31
N GLN A 325 20.70 3.60 -27.57
CA GLN A 325 21.21 2.61 -28.51
C GLN A 325 21.42 3.30 -29.86
N PRO A 326 22.64 3.24 -30.44
CA PRO A 326 22.86 3.77 -31.77
C PRO A 326 22.07 2.92 -32.76
N ALA A 327 21.33 3.60 -33.65
CA ALA A 327 20.70 2.97 -34.79
C ALA A 327 21.78 2.36 -35.69
N HIS A 328 21.74 1.04 -35.86
CA HIS A 328 22.37 0.31 -36.95
C HIS A 328 21.38 -0.69 -37.53
#